data_AF-A0A6S6XMM9-F1
#
_entry.id   AF-A0A6S6XMM9-F1
#
_cell.length_a   1.000
_cell.length_b   1.000
_cell.length_c   1.000
_cell.angle_alpha   90.00
_cell.angle_beta   90.00
_cell.angle_gamma   90.00
#
_symmetry.space_group_name_H-M   'P 1'
#
loop_
_entity.id
_entity.type
_entity.pdbx_description
1 polymer ?
#
loop_
_entity_poly.entity_id
_entity_poly.type
_entity_poly.pdbx_seq_one_letter_code
_entity_poly.pdbx_strand_id
1 'polypeptide(L)'
;MEELFFGNINPNEKQFVRNSDYDKAMQTISENEDRLTELLTGKEKSLFLNYENAQNEITSMTSIEYFSDGFRLGAKIMLEVMSDATGCLRDIL
;
A
#
# COMPACT_ATOMS: atom_id res chain seq x y z
N MET A 1 -22.77 -2.49 -2.53
CA MET A 1 -23.08 -1.88 -1.22
C MET A 1 -23.04 -2.93 -0.12
N GLU A 2 -23.79 -4.02 -0.23
CA GLU A 2 -23.81 -5.10 0.79
C GLU A 2 -22.43 -5.70 1.07
N GLU A 3 -21.66 -6.07 0.04
CA GLU A 3 -20.28 -6.58 0.21
C GLU A 3 -19.34 -5.60 0.93
N LEU A 4 -19.55 -4.29 0.76
CA LEU A 4 -18.79 -3.26 1.50
C LEU A 4 -19.30 -3.13 2.93
N PHE A 5 -20.62 -3.16 3.13
CA PHE A 5 -21.28 -3.05 4.43
C PHE A 5 -20.92 -4.21 5.36
N PHE A 6 -20.83 -5.42 4.82
CA PHE A 6 -20.40 -6.61 5.56
C PHE A 6 -18.88 -6.75 5.65
N GLY A 7 -18.11 -5.83 5.04
CA GLY A 7 -16.64 -5.84 5.12
C GLY A 7 -15.96 -6.93 4.28
N ASN A 8 -16.67 -7.53 3.33
CA ASN A 8 -16.12 -8.56 2.42
C ASN A 8 -15.11 -7.98 1.43
N ILE A 9 -15.14 -6.66 1.20
CA ILE A 9 -14.16 -5.95 0.39
C ILE A 9 -13.13 -5.32 1.32
N ASN A 10 -11.91 -5.87 1.29
CA ASN A 10 -10.74 -5.30 1.96
C ASN A 10 -9.71 -4.85 0.90
N PRO A 11 -9.76 -3.61 0.40
CA PRO A 11 -8.97 -3.19 -0.75
C PRO A 11 -7.46 -3.09 -0.45
N ASN A 12 -7.09 -3.09 0.83
CA ASN A 12 -5.71 -3.12 1.29
C ASN A 12 -5.14 -4.54 1.36
N GLU A 13 -5.99 -5.55 1.47
CA GLU A 13 -5.55 -6.93 1.58
C GLU A 13 -5.13 -7.44 0.20
N LYS A 14 -3.83 -7.72 0.07
CA LYS A 14 -3.24 -8.24 -1.15
C LYS A 14 -2.40 -9.45 -0.81
N GLN A 15 -2.54 -10.48 -1.64
CA GLN A 15 -1.57 -11.56 -1.69
C GLN A 15 -0.52 -11.21 -2.73
N PHE A 16 0.74 -11.50 -2.42
CA PHE A 16 1.81 -11.44 -3.40
C PHE A 16 1.97 -12.79 -4.10
N VAL A 17 2.48 -12.76 -5.32
CA VAL A 17 2.77 -13.98 -6.07
C VAL A 17 4.06 -14.59 -5.54
N ARG A 18 4.02 -15.87 -5.13
CA ARG A 18 5.21 -16.59 -4.70
C ARG A 18 6.25 -16.70 -5.81
N ASN A 19 7.53 -16.68 -5.46
CA ASN A 19 8.68 -16.64 -6.36
C ASN A 19 8.77 -15.40 -7.27
N SER A 20 7.92 -14.39 -7.05
CA SER A 20 8.04 -13.10 -7.72
C SER A 20 9.27 -12.34 -7.21
N ASP A 21 9.65 -11.28 -7.93
CA ASP A 21 10.74 -10.40 -7.48
C ASP A 21 10.39 -9.70 -6.16
N TYR A 22 9.10 -9.46 -5.90
CA TYR A 22 8.62 -8.96 -4.60
C TYR A 22 8.85 -9.97 -3.48
N ASP A 23 8.46 -11.24 -3.70
CA ASP A 23 8.66 -12.32 -2.72
C ASP A 23 10.15 -12.50 -2.38
N LYS A 24 11.01 -12.52 -3.40
CA LYS A 24 12.47 -12.61 -3.21
C LYS A 24 13.04 -11.41 -2.45
N ALA A 25 12.57 -10.20 -2.76
CA ALA A 25 12.99 -9.00 -2.06
C ALA A 25 12.53 -9.03 -0.58
N MET A 26 11.29 -9.46 -0.33
CA MET A 26 10.76 -9.62 1.03
C MET A 26 11.56 -10.66 1.82
N GLN A 27 11.86 -11.81 1.22
CA GLN A 27 12.72 -12.83 1.83
C GLN A 27 14.11 -12.28 2.12
N THR A 28 14.70 -11.52 1.19
CA THR A 28 16.03 -10.90 1.37
C THR A 28 16.04 -9.91 2.54
N ILE A 29 14.99 -9.10 2.69
CA ILE A 29 14.88 -8.16 3.82
C ILE A 29 14.78 -8.94 5.13
N SER A 30 13.86 -9.90 5.21
CA SER A 30 13.65 -10.71 6.41
C SER A 30 14.91 -11.46 6.84
N GLU A 31 15.60 -12.12 5.92
CA GLU A 31 16.83 -12.85 6.23
C GLU A 31 17.97 -11.93 6.70
N ASN A 32 18.06 -10.71 6.15
CA ASN A 32 19.07 -9.75 6.58
C ASN A 32 18.71 -9.12 7.93
N GLU A 33 17.45 -8.82 8.19
CA GLU A 33 16.95 -8.33 9.48
C GLU A 33 17.27 -9.33 10.59
N ASP A 34 16.96 -10.62 10.39
CA ASP A 34 17.27 -11.69 11.33
C ASP A 34 18.77 -11.76 11.62
N ARG A 35 19.59 -11.79 10.57
CA ARG A 35 21.06 -11.86 10.70
C ARG A 35 21.65 -10.64 11.39
N LEU A 36 21.19 -9.43 11.06
CA LEU A 36 21.64 -8.20 11.71
C LEU A 36 21.23 -8.18 13.18
N THR A 37 20.04 -8.66 13.50
CA THR A 37 19.54 -8.77 14.88
C THR A 37 20.38 -9.74 15.72
N GLU A 38 20.88 -10.83 15.12
CA GLU A 38 21.81 -11.76 15.78
C GLU A 38 23.23 -11.23 15.90
N LEU A 39 23.74 -10.55 14.87
CA LEU A 39 25.12 -10.04 14.80
C LEU A 39 25.36 -8.81 15.68
N LEU A 40 24.38 -7.91 15.74
CA LEU A 40 24.50 -6.65 16.47
C LEU A 40 24.19 -6.87 17.96
N THR A 41 24.89 -6.14 18.83
CA THR A 41 24.64 -6.16 20.27
C THR A 41 24.47 -4.74 20.83
N GLY A 42 24.34 -4.57 22.14
CA GLY A 42 24.45 -3.26 22.80
C GLY A 42 23.77 -2.07 22.11
N LYS A 43 24.56 -1.05 21.80
CA LYS A 43 24.05 0.23 21.24
C LYS A 43 23.72 0.11 19.76
N GLU A 44 24.51 -0.65 19.01
CA GLU A 44 24.33 -0.85 17.57
C GLU A 44 23.03 -1.59 17.25
N LYS A 45 22.65 -2.60 18.05
CA LYS A 45 21.36 -3.27 17.94
C LYS A 45 20.21 -2.34 18.27
N SER A 46 20.33 -1.54 19.33
CA SER A 46 19.30 -0.56 19.69
C SER A 46 19.11 0.49 18.58
N LEU A 47 20.19 0.93 17.95
CA LEU A 47 20.11 1.87 16.82
C LEU A 47 19.41 1.24 15.61
N PHE A 48 19.74 -0.01 15.29
CA PHE A 48 19.12 -0.75 14.19
C PHE A 48 17.61 -0.94 14.41
N LEU A 49 17.20 -1.40 15.59
CA LEU A 49 15.77 -1.58 15.92
C LEU A 49 14.99 -0.25 15.90
N ASN A 50 15.61 0.84 16.36
CA ASN A 50 15.00 2.17 16.25
C ASN A 50 14.85 2.62 14.80
N TYR A 51 15.83 2.32 13.95
CA TYR A 51 15.75 2.60 12.52
C TYR A 51 14.62 1.81 11.86
N GLU A 52 14.48 0.51 12.11
CA GLU A 52 13.41 -0.30 11.54
C GLU A 52 12.03 0.16 12.00
N ASN A 53 11.87 0.47 13.29
CA ASN A 53 10.62 1.03 13.81
C ASN A 53 10.24 2.33 13.08
N ALA A 54 11.19 3.25 12.91
CA ALA A 54 10.95 4.49 12.19
C ALA A 54 10.61 4.25 10.70
N GLN A 55 11.28 3.30 10.04
CA GLN A 55 10.99 2.93 8.65
C GLN A 55 9.60 2.29 8.48
N ASN A 56 9.22 1.42 9.41
CA ASN A 56 7.89 0.80 9.44
C ASN A 56 6.78 1.83 9.65
N GLU A 57 7.02 2.83 10.52
CA GLU A 57 6.09 3.94 10.74
C GLU A 57 5.92 4.80 9.47
N ILE A 58 7.02 5.23 8.84
CA ILE A 58 6.98 6.00 7.59
C ILE A 58 6.26 5.23 6.49
N THR A 59 6.57 3.95 6.32
CA THR A 59 5.95 3.10 5.29
C THR A 59 4.46 2.94 5.53
N SER A 60 4.05 2.76 6.78
CA SER A 60 2.64 2.64 7.17
C SER A 60 1.87 3.94 6.92
N MET A 61 2.43 5.08 7.35
CA MET A 61 1.84 6.41 7.11
C MET A 61 1.67 6.67 5.60
N THR A 62 2.74 6.46 4.83
CA THR A 62 2.73 6.71 3.38
C THR A 62 1.73 5.79 2.66
N SER A 63 1.60 4.53 3.09
CA SER A 63 0.63 3.60 2.51
C SER A 63 -0.81 4.05 2.74
N ILE A 64 -1.13 4.59 3.92
CA ILE A 64 -2.45 5.15 4.23
C ILE A 64 -2.74 6.39 3.39
N GLU A 65 -1.76 7.28 3.23
CA GLU A 65 -1.90 8.49 2.40
C GLU A 65 -2.16 8.13 0.94
N TYR A 66 -1.36 7.24 0.34
CA TYR A 66 -1.57 6.78 -1.04
C TYR A 66 -2.91 6.08 -1.23
N PHE A 67 -3.36 5.31 -0.24
CA PHE A 67 -4.69 4.71 -0.27
C PHE A 67 -5.78 5.77 -0.30
N SER A 68 -5.72 6.74 0.61
CA SER A 68 -6.67 7.86 0.67
C SER A 68 -6.68 8.68 -0.63
N ASP A 69 -5.51 8.99 -1.18
CA ASP A 69 -5.39 9.73 -2.44
C ASP A 69 -5.98 8.95 -3.61
N GLY A 70 -5.73 7.64 -3.67
CA GLY A 70 -6.34 6.74 -4.66
C GLY A 70 -7.86 6.72 -4.60
N PHE A 71 -8.44 6.63 -3.39
CA PHE A 71 -9.89 6.69 -3.19
C PHE A 71 -10.48 8.04 -3.62
N ARG A 72 -9.84 9.14 -3.21
CA ARG A 72 -10.27 10.49 -3.58
C ARG A 72 -10.22 10.68 -5.09
N LEU A 73 -9.17 10.19 -5.75
CA LEU A 73 -9.05 10.24 -7.21
C LEU A 73 -10.14 9.40 -7.88
N GLY A 74 -10.37 8.17 -7.41
CA GLY A 74 -11.43 7.30 -7.92
C GLY A 74 -12.81 7.94 -7.85
N ALA A 75 -13.14 8.56 -6.71
CA ALA A 75 -14.41 9.28 -6.54
C ALA A 75 -14.54 10.47 -7.52
N LYS A 76 -13.47 11.25 -7.73
CA LYS A 76 -13.48 12.36 -8.71
C LYS A 76 -13.71 11.87 -10.13
N ILE A 77 -13.07 10.78 -10.53
CA ILE A 77 -13.27 10.16 -11.85
C ILE A 77 -14.72 9.67 -12.00
N MET A 78 -15.26 8.99 -10.99
CA MET A 78 -16.65 8.52 -11.02
C MET A 78 -17.65 9.68 -11.13
N LEU A 79 -17.46 10.74 -10.36
CA LEU A 79 -18.31 11.93 -10.41
C LEU A 79 -18.28 12.59 -11.80
N GLU A 80 -17.10 12.71 -12.40
CA GLU A 80 -16.96 13.25 -13.75
C GLU A 80 -17.72 12.39 -14.77
N VAL A 81 -17.51 11.06 -14.75
CA VAL A 81 -18.16 10.12 -15.68
C VAL A 81 -19.68 10.08 -15.51
N MET A 82 -20.17 10.18 -14.26
CA MET A 82 -21.60 10.12 -13.95
C MET A 82 -22.31 11.47 -14.07
N SER A 83 -21.57 12.58 -14.12
CA SER A 83 -22.19 13.88 -14.34
C SER A 83 -22.68 13.97 -15.79
N ASP A 84 -23.97 14.26 -15.99
CA ASP A 84 -24.56 14.51 -17.32
C ASP A 84 -24.04 15.83 -17.97
N ALA A 85 -22.93 16.37 -17.48
CA ALA A 85 -22.40 17.66 -17.85
C ALA A 85 -21.51 17.58 -19.11
N THR A 86 -22.21 17.59 -20.25
CA THR A 86 -21.98 18.51 -21.37
C THR A 86 -20.66 18.45 -22.15
N GLY A 87 -20.53 17.41 -22.99
CA GLY A 87 -19.87 17.56 -24.28
C GLY A 87 -20.82 18.16 -25.32
N CYS A 88 -20.38 19.19 -26.07
CA CYS A 88 -21.11 19.73 -27.23
C CYS A 88 -21.14 18.75 -28.43
N LEU A 89 -20.32 17.71 -28.38
CA LEU A 89 -20.17 16.72 -29.44
C LEU A 89 -21.08 15.53 -29.14
N ARG A 90 -21.90 15.16 -30.12
CA ARG A 90 -22.71 13.95 -30.09
C ARG A 90 -22.05 12.92 -31.00
N ASP A 91 -22.12 11.65 -30.61
CA ASP A 91 -21.73 10.56 -31.49
C ASP A 91 -22.54 10.62 -32.78
N ILE A 92 -21.82 10.55 -33.92
CA ILE A 92 -22.44 10.40 -35.22
C ILE A 92 -22.69 8.91 -35.38
N LEU A 93 -23.95 8.50 -35.19
CA LEU A 93 -24.45 7.17 -35.59
C LEU A 93 -24.12 6.87 -37.05
#